data_AF-A0A954QFQ7-F1
#
_entry.id   AF-A0A954QFQ7-F1
#
_cell.length_a   1.000
_cell.length_b   1.000
_cell.length_c   1.000
_cell.angle_alpha   90.00
_cell.angle_beta   90.00
_cell.angle_gamma   90.00
#
_symmetry.space_group_name_H-M   'P 1'
#
loop_
_entity.id
_entity.type
_entity.pdbx_description
1 polymer ?
#
loop_
_entity_poly.entity_id
_entity_poly.type
_entity_poly.pdbx_seq_one_letter_code
_entity_poly.pdbx_strand_id
1 'polypeptide(L)'
;MSTYDEQRELRRYLWEQFPYLCTARELEVYKANLGKQKAVGAEPQGQAIFRRMFGDWERADVAAELALGFDRFTDQVLERLTHEHRDLFFVHRCGQCGRIARTPRACMCQWCGHEWYEHRERQDRIAARAIEQAKEAL
;
A
#
# COMPACT_ATOMS: atom_id res chain seq x y z
N MET A 1 5.57 21.37 10.65
CA MET A 1 4.46 20.40 10.78
C MET A 1 4.25 19.78 9.41
N SER A 2 4.35 18.45 9.25
CA SER A 2 4.03 17.81 7.97
C SER A 2 2.55 18.03 7.68
N THR A 3 2.23 18.65 6.56
CA THR A 3 0.85 18.73 6.06
C THR A 3 0.37 17.31 5.83
N TYR A 4 -0.75 16.93 6.46
CA TYR A 4 -1.37 15.62 6.26
C TYR A 4 -1.96 15.57 4.84
N ASP A 5 -1.56 14.56 4.07
CA ASP A 5 -2.08 14.29 2.72
C ASP A 5 -2.81 12.94 2.74
N GLU A 6 -4.14 13.00 2.79
CA GLU A 6 -5.04 11.84 2.84
C GLU A 6 -4.74 10.84 1.72
N GLN A 7 -4.55 11.32 0.49
CA GLN A 7 -4.38 10.47 -0.69
C GLN A 7 -3.04 9.75 -0.66
N ARG A 8 -1.97 10.49 -0.35
CA ARG A 8 -0.64 9.90 -0.19
C ARG A 8 -0.63 8.82 0.89
N GLU A 9 -1.31 9.07 2.00
CA GLU A 9 -1.40 8.13 3.12
C GLU A 9 -2.22 6.88 2.77
N LEU A 10 -3.31 7.04 2.03
CA LEU A 10 -4.12 5.92 1.53
C LEU A 10 -3.34 5.04 0.55
N ARG A 11 -2.63 5.66 -0.40
CA ARG A 11 -1.76 4.96 -1.37
C ARG A 11 -0.67 4.15 -0.66
N ARG A 12 -0.05 4.72 0.38
CA ARG A 12 0.92 3.97 1.20
C ARG A 12 0.27 2.82 1.95
N TYR A 13 -0.89 3.06 2.55
CA TYR A 13 -1.62 2.08 3.34
C TYR A 13 -2.00 0.83 2.52
N LEU A 14 -2.44 1.01 1.27
CA LEU A 14 -2.65 -0.07 0.30
C LEU A 14 -1.43 -0.99 0.21
N TRP A 15 -0.28 -0.46 -0.20
CA TRP A 15 0.90 -1.27 -0.52
C TRP A 15 1.53 -1.92 0.73
N GLU A 16 1.42 -1.28 1.89
CA GLU A 16 1.95 -1.82 3.15
C GLU A 16 1.03 -2.86 3.78
N GLN A 17 -0.30 -2.70 3.68
CA GLN A 17 -1.26 -3.49 4.46
C GLN A 17 -2.08 -4.48 3.64
N PHE A 18 -2.23 -4.25 2.32
CA PHE A 18 -3.04 -5.09 1.43
C PHE A 18 -2.30 -5.57 0.16
N PRO A 19 -0.98 -5.87 0.19
CA PRO A 19 -0.32 -6.38 -1.01
C PRO A 19 -0.89 -7.74 -1.46
N TYR A 20 -1.52 -8.50 -0.57
CA TYR A 20 -2.15 -9.78 -0.88
C TYR A 20 -3.45 -9.65 -1.69
N LEU A 21 -4.11 -8.48 -1.70
CA LEU A 21 -5.28 -8.24 -2.56
C LEU A 21 -4.90 -7.76 -3.97
N CYS A 22 -3.61 -7.47 -4.18
CA CYS A 22 -3.10 -7.02 -5.47
C CYS A 22 -2.87 -8.23 -6.38
N THR A 23 -3.12 -8.05 -7.67
CA THR A 23 -2.77 -9.06 -8.67
C THR A 23 -1.26 -9.20 -8.79
N ALA A 24 -0.79 -10.34 -9.30
CA ALA A 24 0.64 -10.54 -9.57
C ALA A 24 1.21 -9.44 -10.47
N ARG A 25 0.40 -8.97 -11.43
CA ARG A 25 0.75 -7.90 -12.36
C ARG A 25 0.92 -6.56 -11.64
N GLU A 26 -0.01 -6.19 -10.76
CA GLU A 26 0.08 -4.93 -10.02
C GLU A 26 1.28 -4.92 -9.07
N LEU A 27 1.54 -6.05 -8.40
CA LEU A 27 2.71 -6.21 -7.54
C LEU A 27 4.02 -6.10 -8.32
N GLU A 28 4.06 -6.60 -9.55
CA GLU A 28 5.20 -6.45 -10.44
C GLU A 28 5.44 -4.97 -10.80
N VAL A 29 4.41 -4.25 -11.22
CA VAL A 29 4.50 -2.82 -11.55
C VAL A 29 4.92 -1.99 -10.33
N TYR A 30 4.33 -2.28 -9.16
CA TYR A 30 4.69 -1.65 -7.89
C TYR A 30 6.17 -1.85 -7.55
N LYS A 31 6.67 -3.09 -7.62
CA LYS A 31 8.08 -3.40 -7.35
C LYS A 31 8.99 -2.70 -8.36
N ALA A 32 8.66 -2.74 -9.65
CA ALA A 32 9.47 -2.08 -10.67
C ALA A 32 9.57 -0.56 -10.42
N ASN A 33 8.47 0.09 -10.03
CA ASN A 33 8.48 1.50 -9.63
C ASN A 33 9.32 1.74 -8.36
N LEU A 34 9.26 0.86 -7.35
CA LEU A 34 10.14 0.95 -6.17
C LEU A 34 11.62 0.84 -6.56
N GLY A 35 11.95 -0.06 -7.49
CA GLY A 35 13.28 -0.18 -8.07
C GLY A 35 13.72 1.11 -8.77
N LYS A 36 12.85 1.68 -9.61
CA LYS A 36 13.08 2.94 -10.32
C LYS A 36 13.38 4.09 -9.36
N GLN A 37 12.61 4.22 -8.27
CA GLN A 37 12.82 5.24 -7.25
C GLN A 37 14.16 5.06 -6.52
N LYS A 38 14.53 3.82 -6.19
CA LYS A 38 15.82 3.50 -5.54
C LYS A 38 17.02 3.71 -6.46
N ALA A 39 16.81 3.58 -7.77
CA ALA A 39 17.84 3.78 -8.78
C ALA A 39 18.12 5.26 -9.08
N VAL A 40 17.32 6.20 -8.56
CA VAL A 40 17.57 7.65 -8.71
C VAL A 40 18.93 8.00 -8.12
N GLY A 41 19.82 8.56 -8.95
CA GLY A 41 21.18 8.94 -8.53
C GLY A 41 22.17 7.76 -8.45
N ALA A 42 21.76 6.54 -8.77
CA ALA A 42 22.66 5.40 -8.85
C ALA A 42 23.43 5.39 -10.19
N GLU A 43 24.69 4.99 -10.13
CA GLU A 43 25.51 4.67 -11.29
C GLU A 43 24.90 3.51 -12.11
N PRO A 44 25.23 3.35 -13.41
CA PRO A 44 24.61 2.34 -14.28
C PRO A 44 24.62 0.91 -13.72
N GLN A 45 25.70 0.52 -13.05
CA GLN A 45 25.81 -0.80 -12.40
C GLN A 45 24.81 -0.94 -11.24
N GLY A 46 24.61 0.12 -10.45
CA GLY A 46 23.59 0.16 -9.40
C GLY A 46 22.17 0.10 -9.95
N GLN A 47 21.91 0.79 -11.07
CA GLN A 47 20.61 0.71 -11.75
C GLN A 47 20.32 -0.72 -12.23
N ALA A 48 21.31 -1.42 -12.80
CA ALA A 48 21.16 -2.80 -13.23
C ALA A 48 20.83 -3.76 -12.06
N ILE A 49 21.45 -3.54 -10.89
CA ILE A 49 21.13 -4.29 -9.66
C ILE A 49 19.67 -4.07 -9.26
N PHE A 50 19.20 -2.81 -9.22
CA PHE A 50 17.81 -2.53 -8.87
C PHE A 50 16.81 -3.13 -9.85
N ARG A 51 17.08 -3.11 -11.16
CA ARG A 51 16.24 -3.77 -12.16
C ARG A 51 16.14 -5.28 -11.92
N ARG A 52 17.26 -5.93 -11.59
CA ARG A 52 17.27 -7.36 -11.28
C ARG A 52 16.51 -7.71 -10.00
N MET A 53 16.61 -6.86 -8.97
CA MET A 53 15.97 -7.12 -7.67
C MET A 53 14.49 -6.81 -7.64
N PHE A 54 14.07 -5.74 -8.34
CA PHE A 54 12.74 -5.16 -8.20
C PHE A 54 11.90 -5.26 -9.47
N GLY A 55 12.48 -5.69 -10.60
CA GLY A 55 11.81 -5.78 -11.88
C GLY A 55 12.25 -4.66 -12.83
N ASP A 56 12.14 -4.94 -14.13
CA ASP A 56 12.53 -4.01 -15.18
C ASP A 56 11.42 -2.99 -15.46
N TRP A 57 11.61 -1.76 -14.99
CA TRP A 57 10.67 -0.65 -15.20
C TRP A 57 10.68 -0.09 -16.63
N GLU A 58 11.59 -0.53 -17.50
CA GLU A 58 11.60 -0.17 -18.93
C GLU A 58 10.91 -1.22 -19.81
N ARG A 59 10.52 -2.37 -19.25
CA ARG A 59 9.78 -3.39 -19.99
C ARG A 59 8.46 -2.77 -20.48
N ALA A 60 8.17 -2.96 -21.77
CA ALA A 60 7.13 -2.18 -22.47
C ALA A 60 5.76 -2.21 -21.79
N ASP A 61 5.36 -3.38 -21.29
CA ASP A 61 4.12 -3.58 -20.56
C ASP A 61 4.13 -2.82 -19.21
N VAL A 62 5.21 -2.89 -18.42
CA VAL A 62 5.33 -2.18 -17.12
C VAL A 62 5.37 -0.68 -17.34
N ALA A 63 6.10 -0.23 -18.36
CA ALA A 63 6.17 1.17 -18.75
C ALA A 63 4.79 1.70 -19.18
N ALA A 64 3.98 0.88 -19.87
CA ALA A 64 2.62 1.26 -20.26
C ALA A 64 1.71 1.49 -19.05
N GLU A 65 1.77 0.63 -18.03
CA GLU A 65 1.00 0.78 -16.78
C GLU A 65 1.43 2.04 -16.00
N LEU A 66 2.71 2.41 -16.08
CA LEU A 66 3.26 3.60 -15.42
C LEU A 66 3.21 4.86 -16.29
N ALA A 67 2.63 4.81 -17.49
CA ALA A 67 2.67 5.92 -18.45
C ALA A 67 1.97 7.19 -17.92
N LEU A 68 0.89 7.02 -17.15
CA LEU A 68 0.16 8.12 -16.50
C LEU A 68 0.72 8.48 -15.11
N GLY A 69 1.82 7.84 -14.71
CA GLY A 69 2.46 8.00 -13.41
C GLY A 69 1.97 7.02 -12.34
N PHE A 70 2.83 6.79 -11.35
CA PHE A 70 2.59 5.81 -10.29
C PHE A 70 1.39 6.13 -9.39
N ASP A 71 1.09 7.42 -9.20
CA ASP A 71 -0.09 7.85 -8.45
C ASP A 71 -1.38 7.42 -9.15
N ARG A 72 -1.48 7.61 -10.47
CA ARG A 72 -2.65 7.18 -11.25
C ARG A 72 -2.80 5.66 -11.28
N PHE A 73 -1.69 4.94 -11.44
CA PHE A 73 -1.68 3.50 -11.30
C PHE A 73 -2.20 3.07 -9.92
N THR A 74 -1.73 3.70 -8.84
CA THR A 74 -2.19 3.35 -7.48
C THR A 74 -3.67 3.69 -7.28
N ASP A 75 -4.17 4.80 -7.84
CA ASP A 75 -5.59 5.16 -7.78
C ASP A 75 -6.47 4.10 -8.47
N GLN A 76 -6.02 3.55 -9.60
CA GLN A 76 -6.74 2.46 -10.31
C GLN A 76 -6.77 1.17 -9.50
N VAL A 77 -5.66 0.82 -8.84
CA VAL A 77 -5.62 -0.34 -7.93
C VAL A 77 -6.55 -0.14 -6.75
N LEU A 78 -6.55 1.07 -6.15
CA LEU A 78 -7.48 1.41 -5.06
C LEU A 78 -8.93 1.29 -5.50
N GLU A 79 -9.29 1.85 -6.66
CA GLU A 79 -10.65 1.75 -7.21
C GLU A 79 -11.07 0.28 -7.36
N ARG A 80 -10.21 -0.54 -7.97
CA ARG A 80 -10.45 -1.98 -8.11
C ARG A 80 -10.64 -2.67 -6.76
N LEU A 81 -9.74 -2.45 -5.80
CA LEU A 81 -9.87 -3.06 -4.46
C LEU A 81 -11.15 -2.66 -3.74
N THR A 82 -11.56 -1.39 -3.84
CA THR A 82 -12.81 -0.93 -3.21
C THR A 82 -14.06 -1.51 -3.86
N HIS A 83 -13.97 -1.92 -5.13
CA HIS A 83 -15.06 -2.57 -5.86
C HIS A 83 -15.09 -4.09 -5.63
N GLU A 84 -13.96 -4.77 -5.87
CA GLU A 84 -13.85 -6.24 -5.87
C GLU A 84 -13.65 -6.83 -4.47
N HIS A 85 -13.03 -6.08 -3.56
CA HIS A 85 -12.64 -6.57 -2.23
C HIS A 85 -13.21 -5.70 -1.11
N ARG A 86 -14.42 -5.14 -1.29
CA ARG A 86 -15.06 -4.23 -0.32
C ARG A 86 -15.08 -4.75 1.13
N ASP A 87 -15.29 -6.04 1.31
CA ASP A 87 -15.37 -6.66 2.65
C ASP A 87 -13.99 -6.89 3.28
N LEU A 88 -12.93 -6.89 2.48
CA LEU A 88 -11.55 -7.17 2.91
C LEU A 88 -10.69 -5.91 2.97
N PHE A 89 -10.90 -4.96 2.06
CA PHE A 89 -10.19 -3.69 2.00
C PHE A 89 -10.88 -2.65 2.88
N PHE A 90 -10.28 -2.37 4.04
CA PHE A 90 -10.77 -1.34 4.96
C PHE A 90 -9.63 -0.43 5.40
N VAL A 91 -9.96 0.85 5.62
CA VAL A 91 -8.99 1.85 6.06
C VAL A 91 -9.18 2.12 7.55
N HIS A 92 -8.21 1.70 8.36
CA HIS A 92 -8.26 1.98 9.79
C HIS A 92 -7.99 3.46 10.06
N ARG A 93 -8.89 4.13 10.78
CA ARG A 93 -8.84 5.58 11.07
C ARG A 93 -8.85 5.83 12.57
N CYS A 94 -8.19 6.90 12.98
CA CYS A 94 -8.27 7.39 14.35
C CYS A 94 -9.65 7.99 14.64
N GLY A 95 -10.31 7.55 15.71
CA GLY A 95 -11.61 8.09 16.13
C GLY A 95 -11.57 9.57 16.55
N GLN A 96 -10.41 10.09 16.96
CA GLN A 96 -10.28 11.48 17.41
C GLN A 96 -9.98 12.47 16.28
N CYS A 97 -9.10 12.11 15.33
CA CYS A 97 -8.68 13.05 14.27
C CYS A 97 -9.07 12.61 12.85
N GLY A 98 -9.69 11.44 12.67
CA GLY A 98 -10.13 10.91 11.37
C GLY A 98 -9.03 10.43 10.42
N ARG A 99 -7.76 10.73 10.72
CA ARG A 99 -6.60 10.38 9.88
C ARG A 99 -6.35 8.87 9.85
N ILE A 100 -5.79 8.41 8.74
CA ILE A 100 -5.41 7.01 8.50
C ILE A 100 -4.36 6.58 9.53
N ALA A 101 -4.65 5.51 10.24
CA ALA A 101 -3.73 4.83 11.15
C ALA A 101 -2.74 3.97 10.35
N ARG A 102 -1.51 3.79 10.86
CA ARG A 102 -0.43 3.14 10.10
C ARG A 102 -0.74 1.71 9.70
N THR A 103 -1.44 0.97 10.56
CA THR A 103 -1.77 -0.45 10.33
C THR A 103 -3.20 -0.75 10.82
N PRO A 104 -3.84 -1.81 10.31
CA PRO A 104 -5.12 -2.30 10.85
C PRO A 104 -5.12 -2.61 12.35
N ARG A 105 -3.95 -2.93 12.92
CA ARG A 105 -3.77 -3.30 14.34
C ARG A 105 -3.25 -2.15 15.21
N ALA A 106 -3.11 -0.95 14.65
CA ALA A 106 -2.61 0.20 15.39
C ALA A 106 -3.55 0.54 16.56
N CYS A 107 -3.02 0.65 17.77
CA CYS A 107 -3.77 1.08 18.98
C CYS A 107 -3.49 2.52 19.39
N MET A 108 -2.69 3.25 18.59
CA MET A 108 -2.29 4.62 18.88
C MET A 108 -2.15 5.40 17.57
N CYS A 109 -2.63 6.65 17.56
CA CYS A 109 -2.57 7.53 16.42
C CYS A 109 -1.20 8.22 16.33
N GLN A 110 -0.46 7.95 15.25
CA GLN A 110 0.81 8.64 14.95
C GLN A 110 0.67 10.17 14.72
N TRP A 111 -0.57 10.66 14.53
CA TRP A 111 -0.84 12.06 14.17
C TRP A 111 -1.23 12.93 15.35
N CYS A 112 -2.04 12.41 16.28
CA CYS A 112 -2.57 13.17 17.42
C CYS A 112 -2.27 12.52 18.78
N GLY A 113 -1.63 11.34 18.80
CA GLY A 113 -1.30 10.64 20.03
C GLY A 113 -2.47 9.96 20.74
N HIS A 114 -3.71 10.08 20.23
CA HIS A 114 -4.86 9.36 20.81
C HIS A 114 -4.60 7.84 20.82
N GLU A 115 -4.98 7.19 21.91
CA GLU A 115 -4.78 5.77 22.15
C GLU A 115 -6.12 5.07 22.35
N TRP A 116 -6.20 3.81 21.95
CA TRP A 116 -7.39 2.95 22.09
C TRP A 116 -7.00 1.49 22.40
N TYR A 117 -6.02 1.30 23.29
CA TYR A 117 -5.49 -0.02 23.66
C TYR A 117 -6.54 -0.94 24.29
N GLU A 118 -7.57 -0.38 24.92
CA GLU A 118 -8.75 -1.10 25.42
C GLU A 118 -9.49 -1.89 24.32
N HIS A 119 -9.27 -1.55 23.05
CA HIS A 119 -9.84 -2.25 21.90
C HIS A 119 -8.88 -3.23 21.22
N ARG A 120 -7.64 -3.38 21.72
CA ARG A 120 -6.56 -4.16 21.08
C ARG A 120 -6.98 -5.59 20.75
N GLU A 121 -7.54 -6.33 21.71
CA GLU A 121 -7.95 -7.73 21.47
C GLU A 121 -9.02 -7.84 20.38
N ARG A 122 -9.96 -6.90 20.35
CA ARG A 122 -10.99 -6.85 19.30
C ARG A 122 -10.37 -6.51 17.94
N GLN A 123 -9.47 -5.54 17.88
CA GLN A 123 -8.77 -5.15 16.65
C GLN A 123 -7.91 -6.29 16.10
N ASP A 124 -7.21 -6.99 16.97
CA ASP A 124 -6.40 -8.15 16.62
C ASP A 124 -7.24 -9.26 16.00
N ARG A 125 -8.41 -9.57 16.58
CA ARG A 125 -9.34 -10.57 16.01
C ARG A 125 -9.90 -10.14 14.66
N ILE A 126 -10.32 -8.89 14.51
CA ILE A 126 -10.86 -8.37 13.25
C ILE A 126 -9.78 -8.39 12.16
N ALA A 127 -8.58 -7.88 12.47
CA ALA A 127 -7.46 -7.86 11.53
C ALA A 127 -7.00 -9.27 11.15
N ALA A 128 -6.90 -10.19 12.12
CA ALA A 128 -6.53 -11.58 11.85
C ALA A 128 -7.56 -12.25 10.93
N ARG A 129 -8.86 -12.07 11.19
CA ARG A 129 -9.92 -12.64 10.34
C ARG A 129 -9.87 -12.08 8.92
N ALA A 130 -9.71 -10.76 8.76
CA ALA A 130 -9.61 -10.14 7.44
C ALA A 130 -8.39 -10.66 6.65
N ILE A 131 -7.25 -10.85 7.32
CA ILE A 131 -6.05 -11.42 6.70
C ILE A 131 -6.28 -12.87 6.26
N GLU A 132 -6.90 -13.71 7.09
CA GLU A 132 -7.19 -15.11 6.72
C GLU A 132 -8.19 -15.19 5.57
N GLN A 133 -9.30 -14.44 5.62
CA GLN A 133 -10.29 -14.41 4.53
C GLN A 133 -9.67 -13.96 3.20
N ALA A 134 -8.71 -13.03 3.25
CA ALA A 134 -8.03 -12.58 2.06
C ALA A 134 -7.01 -13.58 1.50
N LYS A 135 -6.48 -14.49 2.33
CA LYS A 135 -5.65 -15.61 1.85
C LYS A 135 -6.50 -16.71 1.21
N GLU A 136 -7.70 -16.95 1.74
CA GLU A 136 -8.62 -17.99 1.24
C GLU A 136 -9.33 -17.61 -0.07
N ALA A 137 -9.41 -16.31 -0.38
CA ALA A 137 -10.03 -15.79 -1.60
C ALA A 137 -9.10 -15.80 -2.85
N LEU A 138 -7.87 -16.31 -2.72
CA LEU A 138 -6.85 -16.43 -3.77
C LEU A 138 -6.65 -17.89 -4.19
#